data_AF-A0A1Z4QJU4-F1
#
_entry.id   AF-A0A1Z4QJU4-F1
#
_cell.length_a   1.000
_cell.length_b   1.000
_cell.length_c   1.000
_cell.angle_alpha   90.00
_cell.angle_beta   90.00
_cell.angle_gamma   90.00
#
_symmetry.space_group_name_H-M   'P 1'
#
loop_
_entity.id
_entity.type
_entity.pdbx_description
1 polymer ?
#
loop_
_entity_poly.entity_id
_entity_poly.type
_entity_poly.pdbx_seq_one_letter_code
_entity_poly.pdbx_strand_id
1 'polypeptide(L)'
;MSEQPLIQVQVSVTFNKNIRNLAKKYRSIRVDIQPVIEQLERGDLPGDKISGIGYEVFKLRVRNSDIQKGKSGGYRLIYYVKTAQ
;
A
#
# COMPACT_ATOMS: atom_id res chain seq x y z
N MET A 1 8.17 -9.12 22.94
CA MET A 1 6.70 -9.27 23.02
C MET A 1 6.19 -9.10 21.61
N SER A 2 5.74 -10.17 20.97
CA SER A 2 5.24 -10.13 19.59
C SER A 2 3.80 -9.62 19.61
N GLU A 3 3.60 -8.34 19.32
CA GLU A 3 2.27 -7.78 19.08
C GLU A 3 1.67 -8.47 17.86
N GLN A 4 0.48 -9.04 18.05
CA GLN A 4 -0.28 -9.61 16.94
C GLN A 4 -0.84 -8.47 16.07
N PRO A 5 -0.83 -8.60 14.74
CA PRO A 5 -1.36 -7.56 13.86
C PRO A 5 -2.85 -7.36 14.13
N LEU A 6 -3.27 -6.11 14.27
CA LEU A 6 -4.66 -5.71 14.50
C LEU A 6 -5.52 -5.93 13.25
N ILE A 7 -4.92 -5.77 12.06
CA ILE A 7 -5.57 -5.96 10.77
C ILE A 7 -4.82 -6.99 9.94
N GLN A 8 -5.56 -7.91 9.34
CA GLN A 8 -5.00 -8.83 8.34
C GLN A 8 -4.89 -8.13 6.98
N VAL A 9 -3.66 -7.96 6.47
CA VAL A 9 -3.42 -7.42 5.13
C VAL A 9 -3.42 -8.56 4.10
N GLN A 10 -4.27 -8.44 3.08
CA GLN A 10 -4.35 -9.38 1.97
C GLN A 10 -4.04 -8.69 0.65
N VAL A 11 -3.25 -9.35 -0.19
CA VAL A 11 -2.87 -8.83 -1.51
C VAL A 11 -3.71 -9.46 -2.62
N SER A 12 -4.14 -8.63 -3.57
CA SER A 12 -4.85 -9.14 -4.76
C SER A 12 -3.89 -9.75 -5.78
N VAL A 13 -4.41 -10.59 -6.67
CA VAL A 13 -3.64 -11.14 -7.80
C VAL A 13 -3.09 -10.01 -8.69
N THR A 14 -3.88 -8.96 -8.91
CA THR A 14 -3.47 -7.77 -9.67
C THR A 14 -2.33 -7.04 -8.99
N PHE A 15 -2.38 -6.88 -7.66
CA PHE A 15 -1.29 -6.28 -6.89
C PHE A 15 0.01 -7.06 -7.09
N ASN A 16 -0.01 -8.38 -6.93
CA ASN A 16 1.17 -9.23 -7.10
C ASN A 16 1.77 -9.13 -8.52
N LYS A 17 0.93 -9.11 -9.56
CA LYS A 17 1.39 -8.91 -10.95
C LYS A 17 2.04 -7.53 -11.13
N ASN A 18 1.44 -6.49 -10.59
CA ASN A 18 1.96 -5.12 -10.68
C ASN A 18 3.30 -4.96 -9.95
N ILE A 19 3.41 -5.48 -8.72
CA ILE A 19 4.67 -5.50 -7.97
C ILE A 19 5.75 -6.24 -8.75
N ARG A 20 5.44 -7.41 -9.32
CA ARG A 20 6.42 -8.18 -10.12
C ARG A 20 6.92 -7.39 -11.33
N ASN A 21 6.02 -6.71 -12.04
CA ASN A 21 6.39 -5.91 -13.21
C ASN A 21 7.21 -4.67 -12.81
N LEU A 22 6.77 -3.94 -11.78
CA LEU A 22 7.47 -2.76 -11.30
C LEU A 22 8.84 -3.11 -10.71
N ALA A 23 8.97 -4.26 -10.04
CA ALA A 23 10.23 -4.76 -9.48
C ALA A 23 11.31 -5.03 -10.54
N LYS A 24 10.95 -5.12 -11.83
CA LYS A 24 11.93 -5.19 -12.93
C LYS A 24 12.67 -3.86 -13.12
N LYS A 25 11.96 -2.74 -12.96
CA LYS A 25 12.46 -1.38 -13.17
C LYS A 25 12.89 -0.70 -11.88
N TYR A 26 12.16 -0.94 -10.79
CA TYR A 26 12.36 -0.34 -9.48
C TYR A 26 12.61 -1.44 -8.46
N ARG A 27 13.88 -1.73 -8.20
CA ARG A 27 14.32 -2.86 -7.38
C ARG A 27 13.93 -2.69 -5.92
N SER A 28 13.78 -1.45 -5.47
CA SER A 28 13.43 -1.10 -4.09
C SER A 28 11.94 -1.11 -3.83
N ILE A 29 11.07 -1.37 -4.81
CA ILE A 29 9.61 -1.27 -4.61
C ILE A 29 9.09 -2.09 -3.44
N ARG A 30 9.64 -3.30 -3.20
CA ARG A 30 9.22 -4.13 -2.07
C ARG A 30 9.59 -3.51 -0.73
N VAL A 31 10.76 -2.89 -0.65
CA VAL A 31 11.23 -2.16 0.53
C VAL A 31 10.41 -0.88 0.71
N ASP A 32 10.11 -0.17 -0.37
CA ASP A 32 9.33 1.08 -0.35
C ASP A 32 7.90 0.87 0.16
N ILE A 33 7.27 -0.27 -0.14
CA ILE A 33 5.90 -0.58 0.31
C ILE A 33 5.84 -1.22 1.70
N GLN A 34 6.93 -1.81 2.18
CA GLN A 34 6.95 -2.58 3.43
C GLN A 34 6.48 -1.74 4.65
N PRO A 35 6.95 -0.49 4.84
CA PRO A 35 6.48 0.36 5.94
C PRO A 35 4.97 0.65 5.88
N VAL A 36 4.39 0.66 4.68
CA VAL A 36 2.95 0.87 4.51
C VAL A 36 2.18 -0.37 4.95
N ILE A 37 2.68 -1.56 4.65
CA ILE A 37 2.05 -2.82 5.09
C ILE A 37 2.06 -2.89 6.62
N GLU A 38 3.20 -2.57 7.26
CA GLU A 38 3.32 -2.52 8.72
C GLU A 38 2.41 -1.47 9.38
N GLN A 39 2.17 -0.33 8.70
CA GLN A 39 1.18 0.65 9.14
C GLN A 39 -0.24 0.06 9.10
N LEU A 40 -0.60 -0.57 7.98
CA LEU A 40 -1.91 -1.19 7.81
C LEU A 40 -2.14 -2.32 8.84
N GLU A 41 -1.13 -3.16 9.09
CA GLU A 41 -1.21 -4.24 10.08
C GLU A 41 -1.41 -3.73 11.52
N ARG A 42 -0.91 -2.53 11.83
CA ARG A 42 -1.13 -1.85 13.11
C ARG A 42 -2.47 -1.11 13.20
N GLY A 43 -3.28 -1.12 12.14
CA GLY A 43 -4.58 -0.45 12.12
C GLY A 43 -4.55 0.98 11.61
N ASP A 44 -3.39 1.51 11.20
CA ASP A 44 -3.31 2.82 10.57
C ASP A 44 -3.92 2.76 9.17
N LEU A 45 -4.71 3.77 8.79
CA LEU A 45 -5.31 3.88 7.45
C LEU A 45 -4.73 5.08 6.69
N PRO A 46 -3.45 5.02 6.23
CA PRO A 46 -2.78 6.13 5.59
C PRO A 46 -3.27 6.40 4.16
N GLY A 47 -3.50 7.67 3.85
CA GLY A 47 -3.81 8.13 2.50
C GLY A 47 -5.16 8.84 2.42
N ASP A 48 -5.56 9.16 1.20
CA ASP A 48 -6.78 9.90 0.94
C ASP A 48 -7.92 8.93 0.66
N LYS A 49 -9.03 9.04 1.39
CA LYS A 49 -10.25 8.29 1.10
C LYS A 49 -10.80 8.73 -0.25
N ILE A 50 -11.07 7.77 -1.13
CA ILE A 50 -11.68 8.05 -2.43
C ILE A 50 -13.19 8.13 -2.25
N SER A 51 -13.77 9.30 -2.52
CA SER A 51 -15.21 9.53 -2.43
C SER A 51 -15.97 8.95 -3.63
N GLY A 52 -17.26 8.67 -3.45
CA GLY A 52 -18.15 8.25 -4.55
C GLY A 52 -18.07 6.76 -4.91
N ILE A 53 -17.31 5.99 -4.14
CA ILE A 53 -17.30 4.52 -4.18
C ILE A 53 -17.89 4.05 -2.86
N GLY A 54 -18.96 3.25 -2.89
CA GLY A 54 -19.69 2.79 -1.69
C GLY A 54 -18.90 1.89 -0.73
N TYR A 55 -17.57 1.87 -0.84
CA TYR A 55 -16.63 1.11 -0.05
C TYR A 55 -15.56 2.06 0.52
N GLU A 56 -14.97 1.67 1.65
CA GLU A 56 -13.86 2.41 2.23
C GLU A 56 -12.56 2.13 1.48
N VAL A 57 -12.38 2.85 0.38
CA VAL A 57 -11.19 2.77 -0.49
C VAL A 57 -10.28 3.97 -0.24
N PHE A 58 -8.99 3.70 -0.10
CA PHE A 58 -7.96 4.70 0.19
C PHE A 58 -6.90 4.71 -0.91
N LYS A 59 -6.31 5.88 -1.13
CA LYS A 59 -5.23 6.11 -2.08
C LYS A 59 -4.03 6.73 -1.37
N LEU A 60 -2.91 6.02 -1.36
CA LEU A 60 -1.68 6.48 -0.76
C LEU A 60 -0.61 6.75 -1.82
N ARG A 61 0.11 7.87 -1.67
CA ARG A 61 1.31 8.18 -2.46
C ARG A 61 2.55 7.65 -1.75
N VAL A 62 3.15 6.61 -2.29
CA VAL A 62 4.37 5.99 -1.74
C VAL A 62 5.58 6.57 -2.46
N ARG A 63 6.62 6.94 -1.72
CA ARG A 63 7.89 7.38 -2.30
C ARG A 63 8.48 6.21 -3.10
N ASN A 64 9.06 6.51 -4.26
CA ASN A 64 9.90 5.57 -4.99
C ASN A 64 11.35 5.94 -4.70
N SER A 65 12.08 5.06 -4.03
CA SER A 65 13.47 5.33 -3.63
C SER A 65 14.47 5.17 -4.78
N ASP A 66 14.09 4.48 -5.85
CA ASP A 66 14.92 4.26 -7.04
C ASP A 66 14.95 5.47 -7.99
N ILE A 67 14.16 6.51 -7.71
CA ILE A 67 14.15 7.77 -8.46
C ILE A 67 14.57 8.93 -7.56
N GLN A 68 15.38 9.86 -8.09
CA GLN A 68 15.72 11.12 -7.43
C GLN A 68 14.56 12.13 -7.50
N LYS A 69 13.33 11.67 -7.28
CA LYS A 69 12.11 12.49 -7.26
C LYS A 69 11.32 12.18 -5.99
N GLY A 70 10.64 13.19 -5.46
CA GLY A 70 9.77 13.03 -4.28
C GLY A 70 8.52 12.20 -4.57
N LYS A 71 7.55 12.26 -3.65
CA LYS A 71 6.25 11.55 -3.76
C LYS A 71 5.49 11.85 -5.06
N SER A 72 5.80 12.96 -5.76
CA SER A 72 5.22 13.34 -7.04
C SER A 72 5.50 12.32 -8.16
N GLY A 73 6.69 11.70 -8.16
CA GLY A 73 7.09 10.66 -9.13
C GLY A 73 6.94 9.22 -8.63
N GLY A 74 6.47 9.04 -7.39
CA GLY A 74 6.39 7.74 -6.73
C GLY A 74 5.22 6.86 -7.16
N TYR A 75 4.93 5.84 -6.35
CA TYR A 75 3.85 4.90 -6.60
C TYR A 75 2.52 5.40 -6.06
N ARG A 76 1.44 4.84 -6.61
CA ARG A 76 0.10 4.97 -6.04
C ARG A 76 -0.32 3.59 -5.55
N LEU A 77 -0.53 3.48 -4.24
CA LEU A 77 -1.10 2.31 -3.60
C LEU A 77 -2.59 2.56 -3.39
N ILE A 78 -3.41 1.57 -3.75
CA ILE A 78 -4.85 1.60 -3.52
C ILE A 78 -5.19 0.36 -2.71
N TYR A 79 -5.92 0.55 -1.61
CA TYR A 79 -6.41 -0.53 -0.78
C TYR A 79 -7.82 -0.20 -0.30
N TYR A 80 -8.55 -1.21 0.15
CA TYR A 80 -9.85 -1.03 0.77
C TYR A 80 -9.87 -1.77 2.10
N VAL A 81 -10.65 -1.26 3.04
CA VAL A 81 -10.86 -1.90 4.34
C VAL A 81 -12.14 -2.72 4.26
N LYS A 82 -12.02 -4.01 4.61
CA LYS A 82 -13.18 -4.90 4.74
C LYS A 82 -13.48 -5.07 6.23
N THR A 83 -14.49 -4.36 6.72
CA THR A 83 -15.04 -4.62 8.05
C THR A 83 -16.00 -5.80 7.96
N ALA A 84 -15.89 -6.76 8.87
CA ALA A 84 -16.97 -7.72 9.09
C ALA A 84 -18.15 -6.92 9.65
N GLN A 85 -19.25 -6.84 8.89
CA GLN A 85 -20.55 -6.48 9.45
C GLN A 85 -21.25 -7.75 9.90
#